data_AF-A0A7J6PE90-F1
#
_entry.id   AF-A0A7J6PE90-F1
#
_cell.length_a   1.000
_cell.length_b   1.000
_cell.length_c   1.000
_cell.angle_alpha   90.00
_cell.angle_beta   90.00
_cell.angle_gamma   90.00
#
_symmetry.space_group_name_H-M   'P 1'
#
loop_
_entity.id
_entity.type
_entity.pdbx_description
1 polymer ?
#
loop_
_entity_poly.entity_id
_entity_poly.type
_entity_poly.pdbx_seq_one_letter_code
_entity_poly.pdbx_strand_id
1 'polypeptide(L)'
;MSADNAGRPKIVLVPGNGGVGDIRPANFYGWFEKQMLDRGYEVKLPEGGMPDPVRARRSIWIPYIRDTLKCDENTVFVGHSSGAVAALRLAEEQKLRGIVLIAVYDDPLGDSMEAASGYFDGPFDWSAIQNNCGFIVQIGGTEDTLVPIDV
;
A
#
# COMPACT_ATOMS: atom_id res chain seq x y z
N MET A 1 -26.67 -0.57 -12.82
CA MET A 1 -25.62 -1.28 -12.05
C MET A 1 -26.14 -2.68 -11.80
N SER A 2 -25.45 -3.73 -12.28
CA SER A 2 -25.91 -5.11 -12.07
C SER A 2 -25.74 -5.53 -10.60
N ALA A 3 -26.54 -6.49 -10.16
CA ALA A 3 -26.57 -7.00 -8.79
C ALA A 3 -25.27 -7.69 -8.32
N ASP A 4 -24.29 -7.90 -9.22
CA ASP A 4 -23.03 -8.62 -8.95
C ASP A 4 -21.99 -7.84 -8.11
N ASN A 5 -22.26 -6.58 -7.79
CA ASN A 5 -21.34 -5.72 -7.03
C ASN A 5 -21.64 -5.61 -5.53
N ALA A 6 -22.75 -6.18 -5.06
CA ALA A 6 -23.09 -6.16 -3.65
C ALA A 6 -22.20 -7.15 -2.87
N GLY A 7 -21.09 -6.66 -2.31
CA GLY A 7 -20.23 -7.42 -1.38
C GLY A 7 -18.78 -7.63 -1.82
N ARG A 8 -18.35 -7.07 -2.97
CA ARG A 8 -16.92 -7.08 -3.33
C ARG A 8 -16.16 -6.05 -2.50
N PRO A 9 -14.94 -6.36 -2.03
CA PRO A 9 -14.11 -5.34 -1.41
C PRO A 9 -13.67 -4.32 -2.45
N LYS A 10 -13.52 -3.07 -2.03
CA LYS A 10 -12.82 -2.07 -2.83
C LYS A 10 -11.32 -2.29 -2.72
N ILE A 11 -10.60 -1.92 -3.77
CA ILE A 11 -9.14 -2.00 -3.81
C ILE A 11 -8.59 -0.59 -3.67
N VAL A 12 -7.66 -0.39 -2.75
CA VAL A 12 -6.87 0.85 -2.66
C VAL A 12 -5.44 0.51 -3.09
N LEU A 13 -4.95 1.14 -4.16
CA LEU A 13 -3.59 0.97 -4.66
C LEU A 13 -2.72 2.18 -4.28
N VAL A 14 -1.64 1.93 -3.52
CA VAL A 14 -0.69 2.96 -3.08
C VAL A 14 0.71 2.64 -3.66
N PRO A 15 1.34 3.61 -4.35
CA PRO A 15 2.63 3.41 -5.00
C PRO A 15 3.79 3.42 -4.00
N GLY A 16 4.99 3.13 -4.50
CA GLY A 16 6.24 3.55 -3.84
C GLY A 16 6.44 5.07 -3.91
N ASN A 17 7.41 5.58 -3.15
CA ASN A 17 7.78 7.00 -3.16
C ASN A 17 8.44 7.43 -4.50
N GLY A 18 8.68 8.74 -4.64
CA GLY A 18 9.40 9.35 -5.77
C GLY A 18 8.55 9.80 -6.96
N GLY A 19 7.34 9.27 -7.14
CA GLY A 19 6.45 9.62 -8.25
C GLY A 19 5.59 10.87 -7.99
N VAL A 20 5.66 11.88 -8.86
CA VAL A 20 4.81 13.08 -8.79
C VAL A 20 3.69 12.99 -9.83
N GLY A 21 2.47 13.35 -9.45
CA GLY A 21 1.33 13.37 -10.36
C GLY A 21 0.66 12.01 -10.50
N ASP A 22 -0.01 11.80 -11.64
CA ASP A 22 -0.70 10.55 -11.94
C ASP A 22 0.26 9.36 -11.93
N ILE A 23 -0.07 8.35 -11.13
CA ILE A 23 0.78 7.17 -10.94
C ILE A 23 0.58 6.15 -12.06
N ARG A 24 -0.53 6.18 -12.78
CA ARG A 24 -0.89 5.16 -13.79
C ARG A 24 0.21 4.84 -14.82
N PRO A 25 1.00 5.81 -15.32
CA PRO A 25 2.07 5.54 -16.28
C PRO A 25 3.28 4.79 -15.68
N ALA A 26 3.38 4.69 -14.36
CA ALA A 26 4.52 4.07 -13.68
C ALA A 26 4.25 2.60 -13.31
N ASN A 27 5.33 1.81 -13.31
CA ASN A 27 5.36 0.41 -12.90
C ASN A 27 4.17 -0.39 -13.49
N PHE A 28 3.40 -1.05 -12.63
CA PHE A 28 2.24 -1.85 -13.01
C PHE A 28 0.91 -1.12 -12.72
N TYR A 29 0.92 0.12 -12.22
CA TYR A 29 -0.23 0.69 -11.53
C TYR A 29 -1.45 0.88 -12.45
N GLY A 30 -1.25 1.50 -13.64
CA GLY A 30 -2.33 1.70 -14.60
C GLY A 30 -2.83 0.38 -15.22
N TRP A 31 -1.92 -0.58 -15.45
CA TRP A 31 -2.31 -1.92 -15.89
C TRP A 31 -3.17 -2.62 -14.84
N PHE A 32 -2.76 -2.59 -13.57
CA PHE A 32 -3.47 -3.23 -12.47
C PHE A 32 -4.86 -2.62 -12.27
N GLU A 33 -4.95 -1.29 -12.25
CA GLU A 33 -6.25 -0.60 -12.18
C GLU A 33 -7.17 -1.09 -13.30
N LYS A 34 -6.70 -1.06 -14.56
CA LYS A 34 -7.50 -1.53 -15.69
C LYS A 34 -7.94 -2.99 -15.51
N GLN A 35 -7.03 -3.87 -15.13
CA GLN A 35 -7.32 -5.29 -14.94
C GLN A 35 -8.38 -5.53 -13.85
N MET A 36 -8.34 -4.77 -12.76
CA MET A 36 -9.30 -4.90 -11.66
C MET A 36 -10.66 -4.30 -12.03
N LEU A 37 -10.67 -3.14 -12.70
CA LEU A 37 -11.90 -2.51 -13.21
C LEU A 37 -12.61 -3.43 -14.23
N ASP A 38 -11.88 -4.02 -15.17
CA ASP A 38 -12.42 -4.97 -16.17
C ASP A 38 -13.07 -6.21 -15.50
N ARG A 39 -12.62 -6.57 -14.29
CA ARG A 39 -13.17 -7.68 -13.48
C ARG A 39 -14.31 -7.25 -12.56
N GLY A 40 -14.70 -5.97 -12.60
CA GLY A 40 -15.81 -5.41 -11.83
C GLY A 40 -15.43 -5.01 -10.40
N TYR A 41 -14.16 -4.80 -10.07
CA TYR A 41 -13.77 -4.24 -8.78
C TYR A 41 -13.83 -2.71 -8.80
N GLU A 42 -14.14 -2.10 -7.66
CA GLU A 42 -13.83 -0.69 -7.42
C GLU A 42 -12.33 -0.57 -7.10
N VAL A 43 -11.64 0.35 -7.78
CA VAL A 43 -10.23 0.64 -7.51
C VAL A 43 -10.10 2.12 -7.20
N LYS A 44 -9.38 2.45 -6.12
CA LYS A 44 -9.02 3.81 -5.74
C LYS A 44 -7.52 3.97 -5.78
N LEU A 45 -7.11 5.04 -6.45
CA LEU A 45 -5.72 5.48 -6.55
C LEU A 45 -5.65 6.92 -6.00
N PRO A 46 -4.46 7.39 -5.59
CA PRO A 46 -4.25 8.80 -5.28
C PRO A 46 -4.35 9.63 -6.57
N GLU A 47 -5.53 10.22 -6.82
CA GLU A 47 -5.74 11.06 -8.00
C GLU A 47 -4.84 12.32 -7.93
N GLY A 48 -4.00 12.49 -8.94
CA GLY A 48 -2.96 13.54 -8.96
C GLY A 48 -1.71 13.21 -8.13
N GLY A 49 -1.60 11.99 -7.60
CA GLY A 49 -0.43 11.49 -6.89
C GLY A 49 -0.56 11.56 -5.37
N MET A 50 0.34 10.83 -4.69
CA MET A 50 0.42 10.89 -3.23
C MET A 50 0.88 12.28 -2.77
N PRO A 51 0.34 12.80 -1.65
CA PRO A 51 0.93 13.98 -1.01
C PRO A 51 2.35 13.66 -0.52
N ASP A 52 3.24 14.65 -0.45
CA ASP A 52 4.65 14.41 -0.07
C ASP A 52 5.30 13.21 -0.79
N PRO A 53 5.19 13.13 -2.13
CA PRO A 53 5.43 11.89 -2.86
C PRO A 53 6.87 11.38 -2.76
N VAL A 54 7.83 12.28 -2.53
CA VAL A 54 9.26 11.95 -2.45
C VAL A 54 9.64 11.37 -1.09
N ARG A 55 9.23 12.02 0.01
CA ARG A 55 9.63 11.60 1.36
C ARG A 55 8.67 10.58 1.99
N ALA A 56 7.47 10.46 1.42
CA ALA A 56 6.45 9.52 1.84
C ALA A 56 6.22 9.48 3.36
N ARG A 57 6.18 10.63 4.03
CA ARG A 57 6.13 10.63 5.49
C ARG A 57 4.89 9.91 6.00
N ARG A 58 5.07 9.00 6.96
CA ARG A 58 3.99 8.27 7.65
C ARG A 58 2.90 9.22 8.14
N SER A 59 3.29 10.35 8.74
CA SER A 59 2.39 11.36 9.29
C SER A 59 1.50 12.06 8.25
N ILE A 60 1.83 11.95 6.97
CA ILE A 60 1.08 12.53 5.85
C ILE A 60 0.33 11.42 5.09
N TRP A 61 1.03 10.33 4.76
CA TRP A 61 0.47 9.24 3.96
C TRP A 61 -0.62 8.48 4.70
N ILE A 62 -0.42 8.12 5.98
CA ILE A 62 -1.41 7.34 6.73
C ILE A 62 -2.76 8.07 6.84
N PRO A 63 -2.83 9.36 7.25
CA PRO A 63 -4.09 10.10 7.23
C PRO A 63 -4.69 10.23 5.83
N TYR A 64 -3.89 10.50 4.80
CA TYR A 64 -4.39 10.59 3.42
C TYR A 64 -5.02 9.28 2.94
N ILE A 65 -4.37 8.15 3.18
CA ILE A 65 -4.88 6.83 2.76
C ILE A 65 -6.18 6.50 3.49
N ARG A 66 -6.22 6.70 4.81
CA ARG A 66 -7.42 6.47 5.62
C ARG A 66 -8.56 7.41 5.22
N ASP A 67 -8.30 8.71 5.19
CA ASP A 67 -9.34 9.74 5.17
C ASP A 67 -9.70 10.20 3.76
N THR A 68 -8.75 10.18 2.80
CA THR A 68 -8.99 10.60 1.41
C THR A 68 -9.25 9.41 0.51
N LEU A 69 -8.40 8.37 0.56
CA LEU A 69 -8.67 7.13 -0.20
C LEU A 69 -9.80 6.29 0.44
N LYS A 70 -10.23 6.66 1.65
CA LYS A 70 -11.32 6.01 2.39
C LYS A 70 -11.01 4.53 2.63
N CYS A 71 -9.78 4.20 3.00
CA CYS A 71 -9.40 2.85 3.36
C CYS A 71 -10.11 2.42 4.66
N ASP A 72 -10.78 1.27 4.67
CA ASP A 72 -11.62 0.76 5.77
C ASP A 72 -11.60 -0.79 5.83
N GLU A 73 -12.41 -1.37 6.73
CA GLU A 73 -12.45 -2.83 6.95
C GLU A 73 -12.89 -3.67 5.73
N ASN A 74 -13.55 -3.07 4.73
CA ASN A 74 -13.92 -3.73 3.49
C ASN A 74 -12.91 -3.46 2.35
N THR A 75 -11.72 -2.96 2.69
CA THR A 75 -10.68 -2.61 1.72
C THR A 75 -9.63 -3.71 1.61
N VAL A 76 -9.31 -4.10 0.37
CA VAL A 76 -8.05 -4.77 0.04
C VAL A 76 -7.03 -3.70 -0.31
N PHE A 77 -6.01 -3.54 0.53
CA PHE A 77 -4.93 -2.59 0.29
C PHE A 77 -3.86 -3.27 -0.56
N VAL A 78 -3.49 -2.67 -1.69
CA VAL A 78 -2.35 -3.08 -2.51
C VAL A 78 -1.28 -2.01 -2.40
N GLY A 79 -0.16 -2.35 -1.77
CA GLY A 79 0.96 -1.44 -1.57
C GLY A 79 2.20 -1.93 -2.32
N HIS A 80 2.93 -1.01 -2.93
CA HIS A 80 4.24 -1.26 -3.53
C HIS A 80 5.34 -0.48 -2.81
N SER A 81 6.45 -1.12 -2.46
CA SER A 81 7.61 -0.48 -1.81
C SER A 81 7.16 0.35 -0.59
N SER A 82 7.43 1.66 -0.53
CA SER A 82 6.98 2.52 0.59
C SER A 82 5.46 2.47 0.83
N GLY A 83 4.66 2.25 -0.21
CA GLY A 83 3.21 2.02 -0.09
C GLY A 83 2.86 0.69 0.59
N ALA A 84 3.70 -0.34 0.46
CA ALA A 84 3.56 -1.60 1.19
C ALA A 84 3.90 -1.42 2.68
N VAL A 85 4.93 -0.63 3.00
CA VAL A 85 5.26 -0.25 4.39
C VAL A 85 4.13 0.57 5.02
N ALA A 86 3.53 1.49 4.25
CA ALA A 86 2.34 2.23 4.69
C ALA A 86 1.16 1.29 5.01
N ALA A 87 0.98 0.21 4.24
CA ALA A 87 -0.05 -0.79 4.50
C ALA A 87 0.17 -1.51 5.83
N LEU A 88 1.42 -1.89 6.15
CA LEU A 88 1.78 -2.50 7.43
C LEU A 88 1.44 -1.56 8.60
N ARG A 89 1.88 -0.29 8.54
CA ARG A 89 1.58 0.69 9.60
C ARG A 89 0.10 1.00 9.74
N LEU A 90 -0.65 1.05 8.63
CA LEU A 90 -2.10 1.22 8.71
C LEU A 90 -2.78 0.02 9.39
N ALA A 91 -2.30 -1.19 9.10
CA ALA A 91 -2.84 -2.43 9.66
C ALA A 91 -2.53 -2.62 11.16
N GLU A 92 -1.54 -1.92 11.74
CA GLU A 92 -1.35 -1.89 13.20
C GLU A 92 -2.56 -1.26 13.90
N GLU A 93 -3.18 -0.25 13.28
CA GLU A 93 -4.18 0.62 13.91
C GLU A 93 -5.60 0.36 13.41
N GLN A 94 -5.76 -0.26 12.23
CA GLN A 94 -7.04 -0.37 11.53
C GLN A 94 -7.26 -1.75 10.91
N LYS A 95 -8.49 -2.26 11.02
CA LYS A 95 -8.92 -3.46 10.30
C LYS A 95 -9.00 -3.23 8.80
N LEU A 96 -8.55 -4.21 8.03
CA LEU A 96 -8.61 -4.25 6.58
C LEU A 96 -9.11 -5.64 6.14
N ARG A 97 -9.75 -5.71 4.98
CA ARG A 97 -10.15 -7.01 4.41
C ARG A 97 -8.91 -7.88 4.16
N GLY A 98 -7.84 -7.25 3.70
CA GLY A 98 -6.52 -7.83 3.59
C GLY A 98 -5.53 -6.87 2.95
N ILE A 99 -4.25 -7.24 2.98
CA ILE A 99 -3.16 -6.47 2.38
C ILE A 99 -2.37 -7.32 1.38
N VAL A 100 -1.99 -6.70 0.27
CA VAL A 100 -1.08 -7.25 -0.74
C VAL A 100 0.16 -6.35 -0.77
N LEU A 101 1.28 -6.94 -0.40
CA LEU A 101 2.54 -6.27 -0.11
C LEU A 101 3.55 -6.61 -1.20
N ILE A 102 3.85 -5.66 -2.07
CA ILE A 102 4.74 -5.84 -3.22
C ILE A 102 6.06 -5.11 -2.93
N ALA A 103 7.19 -5.83 -2.93
CA ALA A 103 8.51 -5.30 -2.56
C ALA A 103 8.49 -4.62 -1.17
N VAL A 104 7.90 -5.29 -0.17
CA VAL A 104 7.83 -4.79 1.21
C VAL A 104 9.10 -5.06 1.97
N TYR A 105 9.41 -4.18 2.91
CA TYR A 105 10.58 -4.19 3.78
C TYR A 105 10.19 -3.67 5.16
N ASP A 106 10.96 -4.01 6.19
CA ASP A 106 10.66 -3.72 7.60
C ASP A 106 11.78 -2.97 8.34
N ASP A 107 12.80 -2.51 7.63
CA ASP A 107 13.82 -1.59 8.13
C ASP A 107 14.16 -0.48 7.10
N PRO A 108 14.97 0.54 7.43
CA PRO A 108 15.31 1.59 6.48
C PRO A 108 16.26 1.18 5.35
N LEU A 109 16.76 -0.06 5.32
CA LEU A 109 17.73 -0.57 4.34
C LEU A 109 19.01 0.27 4.23
N GLY A 110 19.39 0.93 5.33
CA GLY A 110 20.52 1.88 5.36
C GLY A 110 20.27 3.19 4.62
N ASP A 111 19.07 3.43 4.10
CA ASP A 111 18.70 4.66 3.40
C ASP A 111 18.18 5.74 4.37
N SER A 112 18.80 6.92 4.30
CA SER A 112 18.49 8.03 5.19
C SER A 112 17.13 8.68 4.93
N MET A 113 16.60 8.58 3.70
CA MET A 113 15.28 9.10 3.34
C MET A 113 14.18 8.17 3.85
N GLU A 114 14.38 6.86 3.73
CA GLU A 114 13.52 5.84 4.34
C GLU A 114 13.52 5.98 5.86
N ALA A 115 14.68 6.15 6.51
CA ALA A 115 14.75 6.40 7.95
C ALA A 115 13.98 7.68 8.36
N ALA A 116 14.02 8.72 7.54
CA ALA A 116 13.32 9.99 7.80
C ALA A 116 11.81 9.97 7.47
N SER A 117 11.29 8.88 6.91
CA SER A 117 9.86 8.73 6.59
C SER A 117 8.98 8.58 7.84
N GLY A 118 9.56 8.13 8.96
CA GLY A 118 8.86 7.81 10.21
C GLY A 118 8.15 6.45 10.19
N TYR A 119 8.36 5.62 9.16
CA TYR A 119 7.84 4.25 9.11
C TYR A 119 8.61 3.27 10.00
N PHE A 120 9.83 3.60 10.42
CA PHE A 120 10.73 2.68 11.13
C PHE A 120 11.09 3.15 12.55
N ASP A 121 10.30 4.09 13.10
CA ASP A 121 10.46 4.66 14.44
C ASP A 121 9.96 3.70 15.54
N GLY A 122 10.46 2.46 15.52
CA GLY A 122 10.08 1.39 16.44
C GLY A 122 9.67 0.10 15.74
N PRO A 123 9.52 -1.00 16.50
CA PRO A 123 9.13 -2.29 15.94
C PRO A 123 7.75 -2.22 15.28
N PHE A 124 7.50 -3.15 14.36
CA PHE A 124 6.15 -3.40 13.86
C PHE A 124 5.38 -4.29 14.84
N ASP A 125 4.13 -3.94 15.13
CA ASP A 125 3.21 -4.79 15.89
C ASP A 125 2.62 -5.87 14.96
N TRP A 126 3.41 -6.90 14.71
CA TRP A 126 3.03 -8.01 13.84
C TRP A 126 1.75 -8.72 14.28
N SER A 127 1.50 -8.80 15.59
CA SER A 127 0.28 -9.39 16.13
C SER A 127 -0.94 -8.55 15.76
N ALA A 128 -0.88 -7.22 15.94
CA ALA A 128 -1.94 -6.33 15.51
C ALA A 128 -2.19 -6.43 13.99
N ILE A 129 -1.12 -6.40 13.19
CA ILE A 129 -1.21 -6.51 11.72
C ILE A 129 -1.92 -7.81 11.31
N GLN A 130 -1.54 -8.95 11.90
CA GLN A 130 -2.16 -10.25 11.64
C GLN A 130 -3.63 -10.30 12.08
N ASN A 131 -3.95 -9.74 13.24
CA ASN A 131 -5.32 -9.75 13.78
C ASN A 131 -6.27 -8.78 13.05
N ASN A 132 -5.73 -7.71 12.47
CA ASN A 132 -6.48 -6.70 11.76
C ASN A 132 -6.66 -7.01 10.26
N CYS A 133 -5.94 -7.99 9.72
CA CYS A 133 -6.05 -8.38 8.31
C CYS A 133 -6.72 -9.75 8.16
N GLY A 134 -7.76 -9.84 7.34
CA GLY A 134 -8.37 -11.12 6.99
C GLY A 134 -7.44 -12.03 6.17
N PHE A 135 -6.52 -11.44 5.39
CA PHE A 135 -5.44 -12.12 4.70
C PHE A 135 -4.25 -11.17 4.47
N ILE A 136 -3.07 -11.75 4.30
CA ILE A 136 -1.83 -11.05 3.97
C ILE A 136 -1.16 -11.81 2.83
N VAL A 137 -0.81 -11.12 1.75
CA VAL A 137 -0.03 -11.67 0.63
C VAL A 137 1.23 -10.84 0.47
N GLN A 138 2.38 -11.50 0.42
CA GLN A 138 3.67 -10.86 0.15
C GLN A 138 4.21 -11.32 -1.20
N ILE A 139 4.67 -10.36 -2.00
CA ILE A 139 5.25 -10.58 -3.33
C ILE A 139 6.60 -9.87 -3.35
N GLY A 140 7.69 -10.63 -3.43
CA GLY A 140 9.03 -10.09 -3.57
C GLY A 140 9.68 -10.58 -4.88
N GLY A 141 10.57 -9.77 -5.43
CA GLY A 141 11.43 -10.17 -6.55
C GLY A 141 12.78 -10.69 -6.06
N THR A 142 13.22 -11.85 -6.53
CA THR A 142 14.54 -12.41 -6.17
C THR A 142 15.72 -11.62 -6.76
N GLU A 143 15.44 -10.72 -7.71
CA GLU A 143 16.42 -9.84 -8.36
C GLU A 143 16.24 -8.37 -7.94
N ASP A 144 15.43 -8.09 -6.90
CA ASP A 144 15.22 -6.73 -6.43
C ASP A 144 16.47 -6.23 -5.71
N THR A 145 17.17 -5.28 -6.34
CA THR A 145 18.39 -4.67 -5.80
C THR A 145 18.12 -3.58 -4.76
N LEU A 146 16.88 -3.11 -4.64
CA LEU A 146 16.48 -2.09 -3.67
C LEU A 146 15.98 -2.74 -2.39
N VAL A 147 15.13 -3.77 -2.53
CA VAL A 147 14.55 -4.53 -1.42
C VAL A 147 14.96 -5.99 -1.54
N PRO A 148 16.15 -6.36 -1.03
CA PRO A 148 16.64 -7.73 -1.14
C PRO A 148 15.76 -8.70 -0.35
N ILE A 149 15.57 -9.90 -0.90
CA ILE A 149 14.98 -11.02 -0.17
C ILE A 149 16.12 -11.83 0.41
N ASP A 150 16.37 -11.65 1.70
CA ASP A 150 17.21 -12.58 2.45
C ASP A 150 16.42 -13.90 2.62
N VAL A 151 16.98 -14.98 2.06
CA VAL A 151 16.48 -16.35 2.22
C VAL A 151 17.04 -17.02 3.45
#